data_AF-A0A1Q2TU43-F1
#
_entry.id   AF-A0A1Q2TU43-F1
#
_cell.length_a   1.000
_cell.length_b   1.000
_cell.length_c   1.000
_cell.angle_alpha   90.00
_cell.angle_beta   90.00
_cell.angle_gamma   90.00
#
_symmetry.space_group_name_H-M   'P 1'
#
loop_
_entity.id
_entity.type
_entity.pdbx_description
1 polymer ?
#
loop_
_entity_poly.entity_id
_entity_poly.type
_entity_poly.pdbx_seq_one_letter_code
_entity_poly.pdbx_strand_id
1 'polypeptide(L)'
;MAILDQFRFQIPSDTTRLDQLLKYCEAFQQRHGLAKQDWFQCKMVIAEGFTNAVRHAHGEALKDCEITVELCLYQDQLKICIWDHSLEFFDLEQYYATRQHQQSSIEDTGGRGMMILKKATDRLRYYRDPQRQQNCLEMLKYLQPRLSSHFISAAALGDRLSDPNLVIVDCRFRLNDPTWGETQYHQSHIPGAYYLHLDRDLSAPLQQHGGRHPLPKPETFIALLSRLGIEREQTEVVIYDDLHFAFGARFWWLLNYYGHTKARLLDGGFTAWQGAKNPIATDIPQFRDGDFVPKLQTHWLLGRNDLLVATDHQRLVIDARDGDRYLGKTEPIDPLAGHIPGAINIPWKRVSDSQGFAQPLEIQQQLWAEFAPEQEIVLYCGSGVTACVDWLSLDLIGHRNLKLYPGGWSDWCSYLVP
;
A
#
# COMPACT_ATOMS: atom_id res chain seq x y z
N MET A 1 -0.40 14.74 -17.57
CA MET A 1 -0.51 14.01 -16.30
C MET A 1 -0.35 15.01 -15.17
N ALA A 2 -1.19 14.96 -14.14
CA ALA A 2 -1.10 15.86 -12.98
C ALA A 2 0.11 15.49 -12.12
N ILE A 3 0.87 16.49 -11.69
CA ILE A 3 1.99 16.31 -10.75
C ILE A 3 1.39 16.14 -9.35
N LEU A 4 1.72 15.03 -8.68
CA LEU A 4 1.26 14.76 -7.31
C LEU A 4 2.11 15.52 -6.28
N ASP A 5 3.42 15.58 -6.50
CA ASP A 5 4.32 16.41 -5.71
C ASP A 5 5.56 16.76 -6.53
N GLN A 6 6.20 17.87 -6.18
CA GLN A 6 7.43 18.32 -6.79
C GLN A 6 8.43 18.77 -5.74
N PHE A 7 9.67 18.33 -5.89
CA PHE A 7 10.78 18.73 -5.06
C PHE A 7 11.88 19.33 -5.92
N ARG A 8 12.41 20.47 -5.50
CA ARG A 8 13.45 21.20 -6.23
C ARG A 8 14.56 21.60 -5.29
N PHE A 9 15.79 21.34 -5.72
CA PHE A 9 17.00 21.74 -5.01
C PHE A 9 17.90 22.51 -5.95
N GLN A 10 18.61 23.48 -5.37
CA GLN A 10 19.80 24.05 -5.97
C GLN A 10 20.99 23.59 -5.14
N ILE A 11 22.04 23.14 -5.82
CA ILE A 11 23.24 22.65 -5.15
C ILE A 11 24.47 23.18 -5.89
N PRO A 12 25.53 23.60 -5.18
CA PRO A 12 26.76 24.05 -5.83
C PRO A 12 27.31 22.99 -6.80
N SER A 13 27.90 23.44 -7.91
CA SER A 13 28.52 22.56 -8.91
C SER A 13 29.85 21.98 -8.41
N ASP A 14 29.75 21.10 -7.41
CA ASP A 14 30.88 20.46 -6.74
C ASP A 14 30.53 19.01 -6.40
N THR A 15 31.35 18.07 -6.89
CA THR A 15 31.16 16.65 -6.63
C THR A 15 31.20 16.26 -5.15
N THR A 16 31.84 17.06 -4.27
CA THR A 16 31.82 16.81 -2.82
C THR A 16 30.43 16.99 -2.20
N ARG A 17 29.49 17.62 -2.94
CA ARG A 17 28.11 17.83 -2.53
C ARG A 17 27.18 16.69 -2.89
N LEU A 18 27.66 15.64 -3.57
CA LEU A 18 26.84 14.52 -3.99
C LEU A 18 26.13 13.83 -2.81
N ASP A 19 26.84 13.55 -1.71
CA ASP A 19 26.22 12.90 -0.53
C ASP A 19 25.11 13.76 0.09
N GLN A 20 25.30 15.09 0.08
CA GLN A 20 24.30 16.04 0.54
C GLN A 20 23.06 16.02 -0.37
N LEU A 21 23.26 16.02 -1.70
CA LEU A 21 22.17 15.88 -2.68
C LEU A 21 21.38 14.59 -2.46
N LEU A 22 22.08 13.45 -2.35
CA LEU A 22 21.44 12.16 -2.19
C LEU A 22 20.65 12.08 -0.87
N LYS A 23 21.19 12.66 0.22
CA LYS A 23 20.47 12.75 1.50
C LYS A 23 19.18 13.58 1.38
N TYR A 24 19.20 14.69 0.65
CA TYR A 24 17.99 15.47 0.39
C TYR A 24 16.96 14.71 -0.46
N CYS A 25 17.44 13.99 -1.47
CA CYS A 25 16.59 13.13 -2.29
C CYS A 25 16.01 11.96 -1.47
N GLU A 26 16.74 11.42 -0.49
CA GLU A 26 16.22 10.35 0.39
C GLU A 26 15.03 10.80 1.23
N ALA A 27 14.98 12.06 1.66
CA ALA A 27 13.80 12.61 2.33
C ALA A 27 12.56 12.58 1.42
N PHE A 28 12.74 12.80 0.12
CA PHE A 28 11.66 12.66 -0.88
C PHE A 28 11.19 11.21 -0.99
N GLN A 29 12.13 10.26 -1.07
CA GLN A 29 11.76 8.84 -1.07
C GLN A 29 11.01 8.42 0.19
N GLN A 30 11.43 8.87 1.37
CA GLN A 30 10.77 8.52 2.63
C GLN A 30 9.37 9.12 2.70
N ARG A 31 9.23 10.40 2.34
CA ARG A 31 7.95 11.11 2.30
C ARG A 31 6.93 10.41 1.39
N HIS A 32 7.38 9.95 0.23
CA HIS A 32 6.53 9.29 -0.76
C HIS A 32 6.63 7.77 -0.74
N GLY A 33 7.34 7.19 0.23
CA GLY A 33 7.63 5.76 0.42
C GLY A 33 7.86 4.97 -0.86
N LEU A 34 8.68 5.50 -1.76
CA LEU A 34 9.01 4.81 -3.02
C LEU A 34 9.71 3.49 -2.72
N ALA A 35 9.42 2.44 -3.50
CA ALA A 35 10.04 1.13 -3.34
C ALA A 35 11.57 1.26 -3.36
N LYS A 36 12.27 0.57 -2.44
CA LYS A 36 13.73 0.70 -2.29
C LYS A 36 14.49 0.34 -3.57
N GLN A 37 13.98 -0.61 -4.35
CA GLN A 37 14.58 -1.03 -5.62
C GLN A 37 14.47 0.05 -6.70
N ASP A 38 13.27 0.62 -6.89
CA ASP A 38 13.06 1.74 -7.83
C ASP A 38 13.87 2.96 -7.40
N TRP A 39 13.89 3.23 -6.09
CA TRP A 39 14.67 4.33 -5.56
C TRP A 39 16.17 4.13 -5.72
N PHE A 40 16.68 2.91 -5.58
CA PHE A 40 18.09 2.62 -5.84
C PHE A 40 18.48 3.01 -7.26
N GLN A 41 17.66 2.68 -8.26
CA GLN A 41 17.89 3.10 -9.65
C GLN A 41 17.83 4.62 -9.81
N CYS A 42 16.86 5.28 -9.18
CA CYS A 42 16.74 6.74 -9.19
C CYS A 42 17.98 7.42 -8.57
N LYS A 43 18.48 6.90 -7.43
CA LYS A 43 19.70 7.41 -6.79
C LYS A 43 20.92 7.29 -7.68
N MET A 44 21.09 6.14 -8.36
CA MET A 44 22.18 5.95 -9.31
C MET A 44 22.13 7.00 -10.42
N VAL A 45 20.94 7.29 -10.95
CA VAL A 45 20.78 8.30 -12.00
C VAL A 45 21.01 9.73 -11.51
N ILE A 46 20.53 10.07 -10.32
CA ILE A 46 20.82 11.37 -9.71
C ILE A 46 22.33 11.53 -9.53
N ALA A 47 23.03 10.51 -9.03
CA ALA A 47 24.47 10.55 -8.79
C ALA A 47 25.28 10.71 -10.08
N GLU A 48 24.99 9.87 -11.09
CA GLU A 48 25.67 9.92 -12.39
C GLU A 48 25.36 11.23 -13.13
N GLY A 49 24.08 11.63 -13.17
CA GLY A 49 23.66 12.85 -13.84
C GLY A 49 24.23 14.12 -13.21
N PHE A 50 24.26 14.20 -11.88
CA PHE A 50 24.88 15.32 -11.17
C PHE A 50 26.39 15.37 -11.42
N THR A 51 27.07 14.23 -11.31
CA THR A 51 28.52 14.14 -11.55
C THR A 51 28.89 14.57 -12.97
N ASN A 52 28.08 14.18 -13.97
CA ASN A 52 28.28 14.60 -15.36
C ASN A 52 28.06 16.10 -15.55
N ALA A 53 27.02 16.66 -14.92
CA ALA A 53 26.78 18.09 -14.96
C ALA A 53 27.96 18.88 -14.37
N VAL A 54 28.49 18.47 -13.21
CA VAL A 54 29.65 19.12 -12.59
C VAL A 54 30.91 18.96 -13.44
N ARG A 55 31.28 17.73 -13.80
CA ARG A 55 32.59 17.44 -14.39
C ARG A 55 32.69 17.79 -15.87
N HIS A 56 31.59 17.69 -16.61
CA HIS A 56 31.62 17.75 -18.06
C HIS A 56 30.86 18.95 -18.62
N ALA A 57 29.65 19.24 -18.12
CA ALA A 57 28.88 20.39 -18.60
C ALA A 57 29.40 21.72 -18.03
N HIS A 58 29.62 21.79 -16.71
CA HIS A 58 30.15 22.99 -16.06
C HIS A 58 31.68 23.07 -16.16
N GLY A 59 32.37 21.98 -15.81
CA GLY A 59 33.83 21.98 -15.69
C GLY A 59 34.34 23.06 -14.73
N GLU A 60 35.57 23.52 -14.93
CA GLU A 60 36.16 24.61 -14.11
C GLU A 60 35.51 25.98 -14.35
N ALA A 61 34.90 26.18 -15.52
CA ALA A 61 34.39 27.49 -15.94
C ALA A 61 33.13 27.93 -15.19
N LEU A 62 32.35 26.98 -14.66
CA LEU A 62 31.08 27.23 -13.97
C LEU A 62 31.03 26.62 -12.57
N LYS A 63 32.18 26.39 -11.94
CA LYS A 63 32.27 25.79 -10.59
C LYS A 63 31.51 26.56 -9.49
N ASP A 64 31.33 27.87 -9.68
CA ASP A 64 30.60 28.75 -8.75
C ASP A 64 29.10 28.85 -9.09
N CYS A 65 28.64 28.20 -10.16
CA CYS A 65 27.22 28.10 -10.50
C CYS A 65 26.56 26.92 -9.77
N GLU A 66 25.25 27.03 -9.54
CA GLU A 66 24.48 25.92 -8.97
C GLU A 66 23.92 25.01 -10.07
N ILE A 67 23.74 23.74 -9.75
CA ILE A 67 22.97 22.77 -10.54
C ILE A 67 21.60 22.68 -9.88
N THR A 68 20.53 22.68 -10.69
CA THR A 68 19.18 22.47 -10.18
C THR A 68 18.78 21.01 -10.38
N VAL A 69 18.31 20.35 -9.33
CA VAL A 69 17.73 18.99 -9.41
C VAL A 69 16.25 19.08 -9.06
N GLU A 70 15.39 18.61 -9.96
CA GLU A 70 13.94 18.57 -9.80
C GLU A 70 13.44 17.12 -9.83
N LEU A 71 12.66 16.74 -8.82
CA LEU A 71 11.93 15.48 -8.73
C LEU A 71 10.44 15.77 -8.88
N CYS A 72 9.78 15.23 -9.90
CA CYS A 72 8.34 15.37 -10.11
C CYS A 72 7.69 14.00 -10.02
N LEU A 73 6.87 13.78 -8.99
CA LEU A 73 6.11 12.56 -8.81
C LEU A 73 4.78 12.66 -9.54
N TYR A 74 4.48 11.62 -10.32
CA TYR A 74 3.18 11.34 -10.92
C TYR A 74 2.61 10.07 -10.30
N GLN A 75 1.41 9.67 -10.71
CA GLN A 75 0.70 8.52 -10.15
C GLN A 75 1.49 7.20 -10.18
N ASP A 76 2.22 6.95 -11.27
CA ASP A 76 2.96 5.71 -11.54
C ASP A 76 4.40 5.97 -12.01
N GLN A 77 4.85 7.22 -11.95
CA GLN A 77 6.11 7.64 -12.55
C GLN A 77 6.84 8.66 -11.68
N LEU A 78 8.17 8.59 -11.67
CA LEU A 78 9.04 9.65 -11.18
C LEU A 78 9.80 10.25 -12.36
N LYS A 79 9.66 11.57 -12.54
CA LYS A 79 10.50 12.33 -13.46
C LYS A 79 11.60 13.04 -12.69
N ILE A 80 12.84 12.89 -13.13
CA ILE A 80 14.02 13.54 -12.54
C ILE A 80 14.63 14.44 -13.60
N CYS A 81 14.76 15.72 -13.31
CA CYS A 81 15.43 16.69 -14.19
C CYS A 81 16.66 17.26 -13.50
N ILE A 82 17.81 17.16 -14.14
CA ILE A 82 19.07 17.78 -13.69
C ILE A 82 19.42 18.88 -14.69
N TRP A 83 19.36 20.11 -14.22
CA TRP A 83 19.55 21.31 -15.01
C TRP A 83 20.94 21.89 -14.79
N ASP A 84 21.68 22.04 -15.87
CA ASP A 84 22.97 22.71 -15.88
C ASP A 84 22.88 24.05 -16.64
N HIS A 85 23.81 24.96 -16.31
CA HIS A 85 23.80 26.36 -16.76
C HIS A 85 24.82 26.60 -17.87
N SER A 86 25.31 25.55 -18.54
CA SER A 86 26.26 25.73 -19.63
C SER A 86 25.61 26.49 -20.80
N LEU A 87 26.34 27.47 -21.33
CA LEU A 87 25.84 28.38 -22.38
C LEU A 87 25.69 27.66 -23.73
N GLU A 88 26.51 26.65 -23.98
CA GLU A 88 26.42 25.80 -25.17
C GLU A 88 25.65 24.52 -24.86
N PHE A 89 25.02 23.93 -25.87
CA PHE A 89 24.37 22.63 -25.70
C PHE A 89 25.43 21.54 -25.55
N PHE A 90 25.48 20.91 -24.38
CA PHE A 90 26.44 19.84 -24.08
C PHE A 90 25.82 18.47 -24.36
N ASP A 91 25.85 17.98 -25.60
CA ASP A 91 25.27 16.66 -25.90
C ASP A 91 26.05 15.52 -25.20
N LEU A 92 25.48 15.02 -24.10
CA LEU A 92 26.06 13.96 -23.29
C LEU A 92 26.16 12.63 -24.07
N GLU A 93 25.22 12.33 -24.97
CA GLU A 93 25.28 11.11 -25.78
C GLU A 93 26.40 11.21 -26.82
N GLN A 94 26.51 12.36 -27.49
CA GLN A 94 27.58 12.61 -28.46
C GLN A 94 28.96 12.61 -27.79
N TYR A 95 29.07 13.20 -26.59
CA TYR A 95 30.30 13.21 -25.79
C TYR A 95 30.83 11.79 -25.51
N TYR A 96 29.96 10.86 -25.11
CA TYR A 96 30.39 9.48 -24.88
C TYR A 96 30.61 8.69 -26.17
N ALA A 97 29.81 8.92 -27.22
CA ALA A 97 30.00 8.26 -28.51
C ALA A 97 31.36 8.62 -29.14
N THR A 98 31.76 9.89 -29.06
CA THR A 98 33.07 10.35 -29.55
C THR A 98 34.24 9.78 -28.75
N ARG A 99 34.11 9.66 -27.42
CA ARG A 99 35.15 9.01 -26.59
C ARG A 99 35.27 7.49 -26.83
N GLN A 100 34.16 6.79 -27.05
CA GLN A 100 34.21 5.35 -27.36
C GLN A 100 34.94 5.04 -28.67
N HIS A 101 34.99 5.98 -29.62
CA HIS A 101 35.70 5.84 -30.89
C HIS A 101 37.18 6.27 -30.83
N GLN A 102 37.61 6.98 -29.79
CA GLN A 102 38.94 7.62 -29.76
C GLN A 102 40.03 6.87 -28.97
N GLN A 103 39.75 5.87 -28.12
CA GLN A 103 40.83 5.19 -27.36
C GLN A 103 40.52 3.78 -26.81
N SER A 104 41.56 2.95 -26.78
CA SER A 104 41.59 1.53 -26.38
C SER A 104 42.34 1.27 -25.06
N SER A 105 42.09 2.04 -23.99
CA SER A 105 42.71 1.78 -22.67
C SER A 105 41.67 1.50 -21.58
N ILE A 106 42.03 0.59 -20.68
CA ILE A 106 41.17 -0.16 -19.74
C ILE A 106 40.74 0.66 -18.50
N GLU A 107 41.11 1.93 -18.38
CA GLU A 107 40.97 2.69 -17.13
C GLU A 107 39.94 3.83 -17.12
N ASP A 108 39.26 4.16 -18.23
CA ASP A 108 38.29 5.26 -18.23
C ASP A 108 36.84 4.79 -17.97
N THR A 109 36.28 5.22 -16.83
CA THR A 109 34.96 4.82 -16.32
C THR A 109 33.79 5.51 -17.01
N GLY A 110 34.05 6.51 -17.86
CA GLY A 110 33.02 7.37 -18.46
C GLY A 110 31.92 6.63 -19.24
N GLY A 111 32.28 5.64 -20.06
CA GLY A 111 31.28 4.87 -20.83
C GLY A 111 30.33 4.03 -19.97
N ARG A 112 30.71 3.72 -18.71
CA ARG A 112 29.85 2.97 -17.79
C ARG A 112 28.72 3.82 -17.22
N GLY A 113 28.96 5.12 -16.99
CA GLY A 113 27.95 6.05 -16.45
C GLY A 113 26.72 6.15 -17.35
N MET A 114 26.91 6.33 -18.66
CA MET A 114 25.79 6.34 -19.63
C MET A 114 25.08 4.98 -19.73
N MET A 115 25.81 3.86 -19.60
CA MET A 115 25.18 2.53 -19.58
C MET A 115 24.32 2.33 -18.33
N ILE A 116 24.75 2.83 -17.17
CA ILE A 116 23.98 2.84 -15.92
C ILE A 116 22.71 3.67 -16.10
N LEU A 117 22.83 4.90 -16.63
CA LEU A 117 21.69 5.77 -16.91
C LEU A 117 20.66 5.09 -17.82
N LYS A 118 21.09 4.51 -18.95
CA LYS A 118 20.17 3.84 -19.88
C LYS A 118 19.53 2.57 -19.31
N LYS A 119 20.21 1.84 -18.41
CA LYS A 119 19.64 0.64 -17.77
C LYS A 119 18.71 0.96 -16.61
N ALA A 120 18.93 2.07 -15.92
CA ALA A 120 18.17 2.46 -14.73
C ALA A 120 16.94 3.32 -15.06
N THR A 121 16.74 3.71 -16.32
CA THR A 121 15.69 4.64 -16.76
C THR A 121 14.79 3.96 -17.79
N ASP A 122 13.50 4.31 -17.79
CA ASP A 122 12.58 3.87 -18.84
C ASP A 122 12.56 4.84 -20.02
N ARG A 123 12.83 6.12 -19.74
CA ARG A 123 13.12 7.14 -20.74
C ARG A 123 14.23 8.05 -20.24
N LEU A 124 15.19 8.34 -21.09
CA LEU A 124 16.25 9.31 -20.86
C LEU A 124 16.29 10.29 -22.03
N ARG A 125 16.38 11.59 -21.74
CA ARG A 125 16.50 12.65 -22.72
C ARG A 125 17.52 13.66 -22.25
N TYR A 126 18.31 14.17 -23.18
CA TYR A 126 19.15 15.34 -22.94
C TYR A 126 18.77 16.42 -23.96
N TYR A 127 18.42 17.62 -23.48
CA TYR A 127 17.96 18.71 -24.34
C TYR A 127 18.27 20.07 -23.76
N ARG A 128 18.34 21.10 -24.61
CA ARG A 128 18.36 22.50 -24.20
C ARG A 128 16.93 23.03 -24.12
N ASP A 129 16.51 23.51 -22.97
CA ASP A 129 15.21 24.14 -22.83
C ASP A 129 15.26 25.58 -23.35
N PRO A 130 14.46 25.94 -24.35
CA PRO A 130 14.52 27.25 -24.98
C PRO A 130 13.99 28.38 -24.07
N GLN A 131 13.17 28.07 -23.07
CA GLN A 131 12.60 29.07 -22.16
C GLN A 131 13.56 29.36 -21.01
N ARG A 132 14.16 28.31 -20.44
CA ARG A 132 15.12 28.40 -19.33
C ARG A 132 16.54 28.72 -19.78
N GLN A 133 16.87 28.53 -21.06
CA GLN A 133 18.23 28.65 -21.60
C GLN A 133 19.23 27.77 -20.84
N GLN A 134 18.77 26.60 -20.40
CA GLN A 134 19.52 25.62 -19.62
C GLN A 134 19.50 24.28 -20.34
N ASN A 135 20.54 23.47 -20.15
CA ASN A 135 20.50 22.08 -20.58
C ASN A 135 19.88 21.22 -19.47
N CYS A 136 19.18 20.16 -19.87
CA CYS A 136 18.47 19.26 -18.96
C CYS A 136 18.77 17.81 -19.30
N LEU A 137 19.25 17.06 -18.31
CA LEU A 137 19.13 15.61 -18.30
C LEU A 137 17.78 15.24 -17.66
N GLU A 138 16.82 14.83 -18.48
CA GLU A 138 15.51 14.35 -18.05
C GLU A 138 15.48 12.82 -18.05
N MET A 139 15.18 12.25 -16.89
CA MET A 139 14.83 10.85 -16.71
C MET A 139 13.34 10.72 -16.41
N LEU A 140 12.72 9.68 -16.96
CA LEU A 140 11.44 9.16 -16.50
C LEU A 140 11.64 7.71 -16.05
N LYS A 141 11.15 7.39 -14.86
CA LYS A 141 11.11 6.05 -14.29
C LYS A 141 9.65 5.68 -14.03
N TYR A 142 9.18 4.57 -14.58
CA TYR A 142 7.94 3.97 -14.10
C TYR A 142 8.22 3.35 -12.74
N LEU A 143 7.48 3.81 -11.74
CA LEU A 143 7.52 3.26 -10.41
C LEU A 143 6.63 2.01 -10.41
N GLN A 144 7.07 0.95 -9.73
CA GLN A 144 6.13 -0.05 -9.24
C GLN A 144 5.01 0.72 -8.50
N PRO A 145 3.72 0.44 -8.74
CA PRO A 145 2.66 1.08 -7.98
C PRO A 145 2.96 0.87 -6.50
N ARG A 146 3.30 1.94 -5.76
CA ARG A 146 3.49 1.86 -4.30
C ARG A 146 2.25 1.24 -3.65
N LEU A 147 1.11 1.53 -4.27
CA LEU A 147 -0.20 1.04 -3.91
C LEU A 147 -0.72 0.19 -5.06
N SER A 148 -0.99 -1.07 -4.77
CA SER A 148 -1.79 -1.92 -5.64
C SER A 148 -3.18 -1.32 -5.88
N SER A 149 -3.95 -1.95 -6.76
CA SER A 149 -5.37 -1.64 -6.95
C SER A 149 -6.21 -1.73 -5.67
N HIS A 150 -5.70 -2.28 -4.56
CA HIS A 150 -6.41 -2.40 -3.29
C HIS A 150 -6.16 -1.24 -2.32
N PHE A 151 -5.25 -0.31 -2.61
CA PHE A 151 -4.97 0.80 -1.72
C PHE A 151 -5.10 2.18 -2.40
N ILE A 152 -5.36 3.20 -1.59
CA ILE A 152 -5.39 4.61 -1.99
C ILE A 152 -4.61 5.45 -0.97
N SER A 153 -3.85 6.44 -1.44
CA SER A 153 -3.15 7.36 -0.55
C SER A 153 -4.08 8.45 -0.03
N ALA A 154 -3.74 9.03 1.13
CA ALA A 154 -4.48 10.15 1.70
C ALA A 154 -4.62 11.33 0.72
N ALA A 155 -3.56 11.71 0.01
CA ALA A 155 -3.60 12.78 -0.98
C ALA A 155 -4.58 12.46 -2.13
N ALA A 156 -4.48 11.26 -2.71
CA ALA A 156 -5.33 10.85 -3.83
C ALA A 156 -6.82 10.74 -3.45
N LEU A 157 -7.12 10.38 -2.19
CA LEU A 157 -8.48 10.42 -1.68
C LEU A 157 -8.96 11.86 -1.44
N GLY A 158 -8.08 12.73 -0.92
CA GLY A 158 -8.35 14.16 -0.72
C GLY A 158 -8.82 14.87 -1.98
N ASP A 159 -8.18 14.57 -3.12
CA ASP A 159 -8.52 15.14 -4.43
C ASP A 159 -9.89 14.70 -4.97
N ARG A 160 -10.52 13.69 -4.34
CA ARG A 160 -11.73 13.03 -4.83
C ARG A 160 -12.92 13.12 -3.88
N LEU A 161 -12.84 13.91 -2.81
CA LEU A 161 -13.91 14.03 -1.81
C LEU A 161 -15.26 14.48 -2.39
N SER A 162 -15.27 15.16 -3.54
CA SER A 162 -16.49 15.60 -4.23
C SER A 162 -17.03 14.59 -5.26
N ASP A 163 -16.41 13.43 -5.42
CA ASP A 163 -16.84 12.40 -6.37
C ASP A 163 -18.17 11.77 -5.90
N PRO A 164 -19.27 11.90 -6.68
CA PRO A 164 -20.57 11.35 -6.29
C PRO A 164 -20.59 9.82 -6.25
N ASN A 165 -19.69 9.15 -6.97
CA ASN A 165 -19.59 7.69 -7.01
C ASN A 165 -18.64 7.14 -5.93
N LEU A 166 -18.13 7.99 -5.06
CA LEU A 166 -17.28 7.60 -3.94
C LEU A 166 -18.11 7.46 -2.65
N VAL A 167 -17.92 6.34 -1.97
CA VAL A 167 -18.40 6.10 -0.60
C VAL A 167 -17.18 5.88 0.29
N ILE A 168 -17.09 6.64 1.38
CA ILE A 168 -16.01 6.52 2.34
C ILE A 168 -16.57 5.85 3.60
N VAL A 169 -15.85 4.88 4.16
CA VAL A 169 -16.30 4.14 5.34
C VAL A 169 -15.22 4.09 6.41
N ASP A 170 -15.58 4.56 7.60
CA ASP A 170 -14.83 4.47 8.84
C ASP A 170 -15.15 3.15 9.54
N CYS A 171 -14.14 2.30 9.71
CA CYS A 171 -14.21 1.03 10.43
C CYS A 171 -13.37 1.05 11.72
N ARG A 172 -13.03 2.21 12.27
CA ARG A 172 -12.28 2.30 13.54
C ARG A 172 -13.02 1.57 14.65
N PHE A 173 -12.29 0.74 15.40
CA PHE A 173 -12.84 -0.11 16.45
C PHE A 173 -11.77 -0.50 17.48
N ARG A 174 -12.19 -0.91 18.68
CA ARG A 174 -11.31 -1.50 19.71
C ARG A 174 -12.06 -2.64 20.39
N LEU A 175 -11.43 -3.81 20.48
CA LEU A 175 -12.06 -4.99 21.08
C LEU A 175 -12.33 -4.84 22.59
N ASN A 176 -11.49 -4.07 23.29
CA ASN A 176 -11.62 -3.82 24.73
C ASN A 176 -12.54 -2.63 25.07
N ASP A 177 -12.93 -1.84 24.07
CA ASP A 177 -13.90 -0.76 24.19
C ASP A 177 -14.68 -0.62 22.86
N PRO A 178 -15.76 -1.39 22.66
CA PRO A 178 -16.56 -1.36 21.44
C PRO A 178 -17.13 0.02 21.10
N THR A 179 -17.34 0.88 22.10
CA THR A 179 -17.89 2.24 21.91
C THR A 179 -16.86 3.26 21.42
N TRP A 180 -15.58 2.92 21.52
CA TRP A 180 -14.48 3.81 21.20
C TRP A 180 -14.52 4.30 19.75
N GLY A 181 -14.76 3.40 18.81
CA GLY A 181 -14.77 3.72 17.37
C GLY A 181 -15.83 4.76 17.00
N GLU A 182 -17.06 4.56 17.45
CA GLU A 182 -18.18 5.47 17.21
C GLU A 182 -17.91 6.83 17.88
N THR A 183 -17.35 6.82 19.08
CA THR A 183 -16.94 8.03 19.79
C THR A 183 -15.88 8.82 19.00
N GLN A 184 -14.85 8.14 18.47
CA GLN A 184 -13.82 8.78 17.66
C GLN A 184 -14.36 9.31 16.33
N TYR A 185 -15.28 8.59 15.70
CA TYR A 185 -15.98 9.04 14.50
C TYR A 185 -16.72 10.36 14.75
N HIS A 186 -17.51 10.45 15.83
CA HIS A 186 -18.21 11.70 16.16
C HIS A 186 -17.27 12.87 16.49
N GLN A 187 -16.07 12.59 17.00
CA GLN A 187 -15.06 13.63 17.28
C GLN A 187 -14.38 14.15 16.01
N SER A 188 -14.03 13.26 15.09
CA SER A 188 -13.47 13.63 13.78
C SER A 188 -13.45 12.43 12.83
N HIS A 189 -13.79 12.66 11.57
CA HIS A 189 -13.73 11.65 10.51
C HIS A 189 -13.41 12.29 9.16
N ILE A 190 -13.20 11.47 8.12
CA ILE A 190 -13.02 11.95 6.75
C ILE A 190 -14.37 12.52 6.25
N PRO A 191 -14.43 13.72 5.64
CA PRO A 191 -15.68 14.31 5.18
C PRO A 191 -16.53 13.36 4.33
N GLY A 192 -17.81 13.23 4.68
CA GLY A 192 -18.76 12.34 3.98
C GLY A 192 -18.60 10.85 4.30
N ALA A 193 -17.73 10.46 5.23
CA ALA A 193 -17.58 9.06 5.62
C ALA A 193 -18.74 8.56 6.47
N TYR A 194 -19.19 7.33 6.22
CA TYR A 194 -20.11 6.60 7.09
C TYR A 194 -19.33 5.79 8.13
N TYR A 195 -19.88 5.63 9.32
CA TYR A 195 -19.32 4.73 10.34
C TYR A 195 -19.97 3.35 10.30
N LEU A 196 -19.16 2.29 10.25
CA LEU A 196 -19.63 0.90 10.43
C LEU A 196 -18.97 0.26 11.65
N HIS A 197 -19.79 -0.15 12.61
CA HIS A 197 -19.39 -0.81 13.84
C HIS A 197 -19.18 -2.31 13.60
N LEU A 198 -18.08 -2.87 14.13
CA LEU A 198 -17.72 -4.28 13.91
C LEU A 198 -18.83 -5.25 14.34
N ASP A 199 -19.34 -5.10 15.56
CA ASP A 199 -20.33 -6.04 16.12
C ASP A 199 -21.74 -5.86 15.53
N ARG A 200 -22.16 -4.62 15.30
CA ARG A 200 -23.52 -4.28 14.86
C ARG A 200 -23.71 -4.42 13.35
N ASP A 201 -22.74 -3.96 12.57
CA ASP A 201 -22.89 -3.76 11.13
C ASP A 201 -22.10 -4.81 10.31
N LEU A 202 -20.94 -5.25 10.83
CA LEU A 202 -20.03 -6.19 10.14
C LEU A 202 -20.07 -7.63 10.70
N SER A 203 -20.97 -7.89 11.64
CA SER A 203 -21.14 -9.18 12.29
C SER A 203 -22.62 -9.48 12.55
N ALA A 204 -22.96 -10.75 12.71
CA ALA A 204 -24.23 -11.17 13.30
C ALA A 204 -24.10 -11.33 14.83
N PRO A 205 -25.22 -11.40 15.57
CA PRO A 205 -25.18 -11.59 17.02
C PRO A 205 -24.41 -12.84 17.43
N LEU A 206 -23.68 -12.73 18.55
CA LEU A 206 -22.95 -13.82 19.17
C LEU A 206 -23.87 -15.00 19.48
N GLN A 207 -23.37 -16.21 19.22
CA GLN A 207 -24.00 -17.48 19.58
C GLN A 207 -23.04 -18.33 20.41
N GLN A 208 -23.50 -19.48 20.90
CA GLN A 208 -22.67 -20.43 21.63
C GLN A 208 -21.47 -20.92 20.79
N HIS A 209 -21.71 -21.14 19.49
CA HIS A 209 -20.71 -21.56 18.50
C HIS A 209 -20.77 -20.63 17.28
N GLY A 210 -19.77 -20.69 16.40
CA GLY A 210 -19.63 -19.81 15.22
C GLY A 210 -18.71 -18.60 15.45
N GLY A 211 -18.13 -18.49 16.65
CA GLY A 211 -17.13 -17.48 17.02
C GLY A 211 -17.73 -16.13 17.43
N ARG A 212 -16.89 -15.26 17.99
CA ARG A 212 -17.33 -13.97 18.54
C ARG A 212 -17.74 -12.88 17.53
N HIS A 213 -17.39 -13.04 16.24
CA HIS A 213 -17.81 -12.13 15.16
C HIS A 213 -18.34 -12.92 13.95
N PRO A 214 -19.49 -13.62 14.09
CA PRO A 214 -20.09 -14.37 12.98
C PRO A 214 -20.38 -13.45 11.80
N LEU A 215 -20.39 -13.99 10.57
CA LEU A 215 -20.71 -13.18 9.38
C LEU A 215 -22.12 -12.58 9.49
N PRO A 216 -22.32 -11.33 9.00
CA PRO A 216 -23.64 -10.72 9.02
C PRO A 216 -24.60 -11.50 8.11
N LYS A 217 -25.89 -11.48 8.45
CA LYS A 217 -26.92 -12.09 7.62
C LYS A 217 -26.96 -11.41 6.24
N PRO A 218 -27.07 -12.16 5.13
CA PRO A 218 -27.05 -11.59 3.79
C PRO A 218 -28.06 -10.47 3.60
N GLU A 219 -29.29 -10.64 4.07
CA GLU A 219 -30.37 -9.67 3.89
C GLU A 219 -30.04 -8.35 4.60
N THR A 220 -29.53 -8.43 5.83
CA THR A 220 -29.13 -7.26 6.63
C THR A 220 -27.94 -6.53 5.98
N PHE A 221 -26.94 -7.28 5.52
CA PHE A 221 -25.73 -6.69 4.93
C PHE A 221 -26.01 -6.05 3.56
N ILE A 222 -26.82 -6.69 2.71
CA ILE A 222 -27.25 -6.11 1.42
C ILE A 222 -28.03 -4.82 1.63
N ALA A 223 -28.96 -4.81 2.60
CA ALA A 223 -29.73 -3.63 2.95
C ALA A 223 -28.83 -2.50 3.49
N LEU A 224 -27.80 -2.84 4.28
CA LEU A 224 -26.80 -1.89 4.73
C LEU A 224 -26.06 -1.25 3.55
N LEU A 225 -25.48 -2.05 2.64
CA LEU A 225 -24.74 -1.53 1.48
C LEU A 225 -25.62 -0.63 0.60
N SER A 226 -26.88 -1.04 0.38
CA SER A 226 -27.85 -0.24 -0.38
C SER A 226 -28.13 1.10 0.29
N ARG A 227 -28.27 1.16 1.62
CA ARG A 227 -28.47 2.40 2.39
C ARG A 227 -27.25 3.33 2.41
N LEU A 228 -26.06 2.80 2.13
CA LEU A 228 -24.85 3.61 1.94
C LEU A 228 -24.77 4.21 0.52
N GLY A 229 -25.69 3.83 -0.38
CA GLY A 229 -25.64 4.20 -1.80
C GLY A 229 -24.62 3.41 -2.61
N ILE A 230 -24.29 2.18 -2.18
CA ILE A 230 -23.31 1.34 -2.87
C ILE A 230 -24.01 0.53 -3.97
N GLU A 231 -23.54 0.71 -5.21
CA GLU A 231 -23.94 -0.07 -6.37
C GLU A 231 -22.74 -0.85 -6.92
N ARG A 232 -22.90 -2.17 -7.07
CA ARG A 232 -21.78 -3.13 -7.18
C ARG A 232 -20.73 -2.79 -8.23
N GLU A 233 -21.14 -2.32 -9.41
CA GLU A 233 -20.25 -2.05 -10.55
C GLU A 233 -19.91 -0.56 -10.74
N GLN A 234 -20.53 0.33 -9.96
CA GLN A 234 -20.50 1.78 -10.22
C GLN A 234 -19.78 2.52 -9.11
N THR A 235 -20.19 2.27 -7.87
CA THR A 235 -19.63 2.91 -6.68
C THR A 235 -18.22 2.41 -6.43
N GLU A 236 -17.36 3.31 -5.98
CA GLU A 236 -16.10 2.97 -5.37
C GLU A 236 -16.20 3.16 -3.86
N VAL A 237 -15.76 2.16 -3.09
CA VAL A 237 -15.73 2.21 -1.64
C VAL A 237 -14.29 2.38 -1.15
N VAL A 238 -14.03 3.45 -0.42
CA VAL A 238 -12.74 3.66 0.26
C VAL A 238 -12.93 3.47 1.76
N ILE A 239 -12.17 2.54 2.32
CA ILE A 239 -12.31 2.07 3.70
C ILE A 239 -11.10 2.51 4.49
N TYR A 240 -11.30 2.97 5.72
CA TYR A 240 -10.18 3.24 6.62
C TYR A 240 -10.46 2.76 8.03
N ASP A 241 -9.38 2.49 8.76
CA ASP A 241 -9.37 2.37 10.20
C ASP A 241 -8.13 3.09 10.76
N ASP A 242 -7.76 2.78 11.99
CA ASP A 242 -6.59 3.32 12.68
C ASP A 242 -5.76 2.21 13.34
N LEU A 243 -5.88 0.97 12.85
CA LEU A 243 -5.21 -0.18 13.42
C LEU A 243 -4.72 -1.12 12.33
N HIS A 244 -3.85 -0.61 11.44
CA HIS A 244 -3.14 -1.42 10.45
C HIS A 244 -4.09 -2.26 9.56
N PHE A 245 -5.25 -1.70 9.19
CA PHE A 245 -6.29 -2.36 8.38
C PHE A 245 -7.07 -3.47 9.10
N ALA A 246 -6.87 -3.70 10.41
CA ALA A 246 -7.49 -4.81 11.15
C ALA A 246 -9.01 -4.93 10.93
N PHE A 247 -9.73 -3.81 10.93
CA PHE A 247 -11.19 -3.78 10.83
C PHE A 247 -11.64 -3.37 9.43
N GLY A 248 -10.91 -2.46 8.79
CA GLY A 248 -11.15 -2.09 7.40
C GLY A 248 -11.02 -3.28 6.45
N ALA A 249 -10.03 -4.16 6.65
CA ALA A 249 -9.85 -5.36 5.85
C ALA A 249 -11.02 -6.35 6.00
N ARG A 250 -11.67 -6.40 7.17
CA ARG A 250 -12.89 -7.21 7.36
C ARG A 250 -14.03 -6.69 6.49
N PHE A 251 -14.25 -5.38 6.46
CA PHE A 251 -15.27 -4.81 5.59
C PHE A 251 -14.90 -4.95 4.10
N TRP A 252 -13.64 -4.73 3.74
CA TRP A 252 -13.11 -4.97 2.39
C TRP A 252 -13.35 -6.42 1.94
N TRP A 253 -13.05 -7.40 2.80
CA TRP A 253 -13.27 -8.81 2.51
C TRP A 253 -14.76 -9.11 2.32
N LEU A 254 -15.63 -8.55 3.17
CA LEU A 254 -17.09 -8.69 3.01
C LEU A 254 -17.56 -8.12 1.67
N LEU A 255 -17.11 -6.94 1.25
CA LEU A 255 -17.46 -6.37 -0.06
C LEU A 255 -17.09 -7.33 -1.19
N ASN A 256 -15.86 -7.86 -1.18
CA ASN A 256 -15.38 -8.80 -2.19
C ASN A 256 -16.13 -10.14 -2.15
N TYR A 257 -16.46 -10.64 -0.96
CA TYR A 257 -17.26 -11.85 -0.77
C TYR A 257 -18.68 -11.69 -1.36
N TYR A 258 -19.25 -10.49 -1.30
CA TYR A 258 -20.51 -10.15 -1.97
C TYR A 258 -20.32 -9.67 -3.43
N GLY A 259 -19.11 -9.78 -3.98
CA GLY A 259 -18.80 -9.54 -5.39
C GLY A 259 -18.59 -8.07 -5.76
N HIS A 260 -18.41 -7.18 -4.79
CA HIS A 260 -18.05 -5.80 -4.99
C HIS A 260 -16.53 -5.61 -4.89
N THR A 261 -15.87 -5.47 -6.04
CA THR A 261 -14.41 -5.43 -6.14
C THR A 261 -13.84 -4.02 -6.23
N LYS A 262 -14.69 -2.99 -6.43
CA LYS A 262 -14.30 -1.58 -6.44
C LYS A 262 -14.11 -1.03 -5.02
N ALA A 263 -13.27 -1.72 -4.24
CA ALA A 263 -13.01 -1.40 -2.84
C ALA A 263 -11.51 -1.22 -2.59
N ARG A 264 -11.13 -0.11 -1.95
CA ARG A 264 -9.75 0.20 -1.58
C ARG A 264 -9.62 0.58 -0.12
N LEU A 265 -8.48 0.25 0.48
CA LEU A 265 -8.12 0.67 1.83
C LEU A 265 -7.27 1.94 1.77
N LEU A 266 -7.54 2.88 2.68
CA LEU A 266 -6.72 4.07 2.86
C LEU A 266 -5.37 3.68 3.48
N ASP A 267 -4.30 3.83 2.72
CA ASP A 267 -2.95 3.48 3.15
C ASP A 267 -2.48 4.38 4.30
N GLY A 268 -2.07 3.76 5.42
CA GLY A 268 -1.75 4.46 6.67
C GLY A 268 -2.96 4.92 7.50
N GLY A 269 -4.18 4.61 7.04
CA GLY A 269 -5.42 4.84 7.78
C GLY A 269 -5.70 6.31 8.14
N PHE A 270 -6.50 6.53 9.18
CA PHE A 270 -6.88 7.87 9.63
C PHE A 270 -5.69 8.72 10.09
N THR A 271 -4.65 8.09 10.65
CA THR A 271 -3.41 8.77 11.06
C THR A 271 -2.71 9.40 9.85
N ALA A 272 -2.59 8.68 8.73
CA ALA A 272 -2.00 9.22 7.51
C ALA A 272 -2.86 10.33 6.89
N TRP A 273 -4.19 10.22 6.97
CA TRP A 273 -5.12 11.28 6.56
C TRP A 273 -4.85 12.60 7.30
N GLN A 274 -4.77 12.53 8.64
CA GLN A 274 -4.47 13.68 9.47
C GLN A 274 -3.05 14.21 9.22
N GLY A 275 -2.07 13.32 9.06
CA GLY A 275 -0.68 13.67 8.74
C GLY A 275 -0.53 14.41 7.41
N ALA A 276 -1.38 14.09 6.42
CA ALA A 276 -1.46 14.80 5.15
C ALA A 276 -2.14 16.19 5.26
N LYS A 277 -2.64 16.56 6.45
CA LYS A 277 -3.38 17.81 6.70
C LYS A 277 -4.63 17.96 5.83
N ASN A 278 -5.24 16.83 5.47
CA ASN A 278 -6.50 16.83 4.75
C ASN A 278 -7.66 17.29 5.65
N PRO A 279 -8.77 17.76 5.06
CA PRO A 279 -9.94 18.19 5.84
C PRO A 279 -10.51 17.07 6.71
N ILE A 280 -11.04 17.43 7.87
CA ILE A 280 -11.78 16.55 8.77
C ILE A 280 -13.19 17.11 9.00
N ALA A 281 -14.13 16.22 9.29
CA ALA A 281 -15.54 16.51 9.47
C ALA A 281 -16.05 15.98 10.81
N THR A 282 -17.20 16.52 11.23
CA THR A 282 -18.01 16.02 12.36
C THR A 282 -19.48 15.83 11.96
N ASP A 283 -19.88 16.31 10.78
CA ASP A 283 -21.21 16.14 10.22
C ASP A 283 -21.44 14.70 9.76
N ILE A 284 -22.55 14.12 10.21
CA ILE A 284 -22.93 12.76 9.82
C ILE A 284 -23.63 12.85 8.46
N PRO A 285 -23.12 12.15 7.42
CA PRO A 285 -23.75 12.17 6.11
C PRO A 285 -25.14 11.52 6.18
N GLN A 286 -26.07 12.07 5.39
CA GLN A 286 -27.35 11.40 5.19
C GLN A 286 -27.16 10.13 4.36
N PHE A 287 -27.90 9.09 4.70
CA PHE A 287 -27.96 7.88 3.90
C PHE A 287 -28.43 8.16 2.48
N ARG A 288 -27.95 7.34 1.54
CA ARG A 288 -28.29 7.40 0.13
C ARG A 288 -29.08 6.17 -0.24
N ASP A 289 -29.96 6.30 -1.23
CA ASP A 289 -30.63 5.15 -1.82
C ASP A 289 -29.74 4.56 -2.92
N GLY A 290 -29.37 3.29 -2.77
CA GLY A 290 -28.68 2.49 -3.78
C GLY A 290 -29.37 1.14 -3.99
N ASP A 291 -28.97 0.41 -5.04
CA ASP A 291 -29.50 -0.91 -5.38
C ASP A 291 -28.36 -1.95 -5.43
N PHE A 292 -27.94 -2.40 -4.25
CA PHE A 292 -26.84 -3.36 -4.16
C PHE A 292 -27.29 -4.78 -4.55
N VAL A 293 -26.94 -5.22 -5.76
CA VAL A 293 -27.18 -6.58 -6.22
C VAL A 293 -25.93 -7.46 -6.01
N PRO A 294 -25.94 -8.44 -5.09
CA PRO A 294 -24.76 -9.21 -4.70
C PRO A 294 -24.37 -10.29 -5.72
N LYS A 295 -23.09 -10.68 -5.70
CA LYS A 295 -22.55 -11.89 -6.35
C LYS A 295 -21.68 -12.65 -5.34
N LEU A 296 -22.33 -13.52 -4.56
CA LEU A 296 -21.71 -14.23 -3.44
C LEU A 296 -20.61 -15.22 -3.86
N GLN A 297 -19.49 -15.20 -3.13
CA GLN A 297 -18.35 -16.11 -3.28
C GLN A 297 -18.42 -17.23 -2.24
N THR A 298 -19.52 -18.00 -2.20
CA THR A 298 -19.77 -18.99 -1.12
C THR A 298 -18.63 -20.00 -0.92
N HIS A 299 -17.92 -20.33 -1.99
CA HIS A 299 -16.75 -21.20 -1.97
C HIS A 299 -15.56 -20.66 -1.16
N TRP A 300 -15.54 -19.38 -0.76
CA TRP A 300 -14.50 -18.81 0.11
C TRP A 300 -14.63 -19.22 1.56
N LEU A 301 -15.77 -19.78 1.98
CA LEU A 301 -16.00 -20.13 3.36
C LEU A 301 -15.64 -21.58 3.63
N LEU A 302 -15.14 -21.81 4.84
CA LEU A 302 -14.87 -23.13 5.38
C LEU A 302 -15.21 -23.13 6.87
N GLY A 303 -15.84 -24.20 7.36
CA GLY A 303 -16.24 -24.34 8.77
C GLY A 303 -15.35 -25.28 9.57
N ARG A 304 -15.57 -25.33 10.89
CA ARG A 304 -14.83 -26.21 11.80
C ARG A 304 -14.83 -27.68 11.36
N ASN A 305 -15.99 -28.19 10.94
CA ASN A 305 -16.13 -29.58 10.54
C ASN A 305 -15.28 -29.90 9.30
N ASP A 306 -15.20 -28.97 8.34
CA ASP A 306 -14.38 -29.12 7.14
C ASP A 306 -12.88 -29.21 7.45
N LEU A 307 -12.42 -28.53 8.51
CA LEU A 307 -11.05 -28.65 9.02
C LEU A 307 -10.80 -29.99 9.74
N LEU A 308 -11.81 -30.55 10.40
CA LEU A 308 -11.69 -31.84 11.12
C LEU A 308 -11.67 -33.04 10.17
N VAL A 309 -12.41 -32.97 9.06
CA VAL A 309 -12.46 -34.07 8.07
C VAL A 309 -11.35 -33.99 7.02
N ALA A 310 -10.56 -32.91 7.02
CA ALA A 310 -9.43 -32.77 6.10
C ALA A 310 -8.36 -33.82 6.44
N THR A 311 -8.28 -34.87 5.63
CA THR A 311 -7.28 -35.94 5.74
C THR A 311 -6.08 -35.72 4.82
N ASP A 312 -6.15 -34.75 3.91
CA ASP A 312 -5.05 -34.40 3.02
C ASP A 312 -4.16 -33.33 3.66
N HIS A 313 -2.87 -33.64 3.76
CA HIS A 313 -1.85 -32.65 4.16
C HIS A 313 -1.62 -31.55 3.10
N GLN A 314 -2.54 -31.41 2.14
CA GLN A 314 -2.46 -30.47 1.03
C GLN A 314 -3.12 -29.13 1.34
N ARG A 315 -3.74 -28.93 2.50
CA ARG A 315 -4.33 -27.65 2.89
C ARG A 315 -3.49 -27.01 3.98
N LEU A 316 -3.10 -25.75 3.78
CA LEU A 316 -2.42 -24.97 4.82
C LEU A 316 -3.44 -24.20 5.64
N VAL A 317 -3.31 -24.24 6.96
CA VAL A 317 -4.16 -23.49 7.89
C VAL A 317 -3.29 -22.43 8.54
N ILE A 318 -3.60 -21.16 8.34
CA ILE A 318 -2.78 -20.04 8.80
C ILE A 318 -3.53 -19.25 9.87
N ASP A 319 -2.90 -19.12 11.04
CA ASP A 319 -3.37 -18.30 12.16
C ASP A 319 -2.74 -16.91 12.10
N ALA A 320 -3.58 -15.90 11.93
CA ALA A 320 -3.17 -14.51 11.84
C ALA A 320 -2.82 -13.88 13.20
N ARG A 321 -3.10 -14.52 14.34
CA ARG A 321 -2.93 -13.92 15.68
C ARG A 321 -1.45 -13.67 16.04
N ASP A 322 -1.24 -12.87 17.08
CA ASP A 322 0.07 -12.72 17.70
C ASP A 322 0.61 -14.07 18.20
N GLY A 323 1.93 -14.26 18.09
CA GLY A 323 2.57 -15.55 18.36
C GLY A 323 2.35 -16.09 19.78
N ASP A 324 2.29 -15.22 20.80
CA ASP A 324 2.03 -15.67 22.17
C ASP A 324 0.60 -16.21 22.37
N ARG A 325 -0.38 -15.70 21.61
CA ARG A 325 -1.75 -16.25 21.60
C ARG A 325 -1.81 -17.60 20.90
N TYR A 326 -1.16 -17.69 19.75
CA TYR A 326 -1.02 -18.93 19.00
C TYR A 326 -0.33 -20.04 19.82
N LEU A 327 0.77 -19.70 20.50
CA LEU A 327 1.53 -20.62 21.37
C LEU A 327 0.81 -20.97 22.68
N GLY A 328 -0.34 -20.35 22.96
CA GLY A 328 -1.10 -20.58 24.18
C GLY A 328 -0.48 -19.99 25.45
N LYS A 329 0.45 -19.04 25.33
CA LYS A 329 1.09 -18.37 26.47
C LYS A 329 0.20 -17.30 27.09
N THR A 330 -0.61 -16.65 26.27
CA THR A 330 -1.59 -15.63 26.70
C THR A 330 -2.88 -15.81 25.91
N GLU A 331 -4.03 -15.60 26.53
CA GLU A 331 -5.30 -15.45 25.79
C GLU A 331 -6.19 -14.45 26.54
N PRO A 332 -6.23 -13.19 26.09
CA PRO A 332 -6.97 -12.15 26.80
C PRO A 332 -8.47 -12.12 26.46
N ILE A 333 -8.94 -12.89 25.48
CA ILE A 333 -10.29 -12.75 24.91
C ILE A 333 -11.07 -14.06 24.97
N ASP A 334 -10.52 -15.14 24.44
CA ASP A 334 -11.20 -16.44 24.29
C ASP A 334 -11.00 -17.33 25.54
N PRO A 335 -11.89 -18.30 25.84
CA PRO A 335 -11.83 -19.07 27.09
C PRO A 335 -10.63 -20.02 27.21
N LEU A 336 -10.01 -20.39 26.09
CA LEU A 336 -8.86 -21.29 26.05
C LEU A 336 -7.77 -20.68 25.17
N ALA A 337 -6.52 -20.81 25.59
CA ALA A 337 -5.35 -20.41 24.80
C ALA A 337 -4.90 -21.56 23.88
N GLY A 338 -4.17 -21.24 22.80
CA GLY A 338 -3.63 -22.24 21.86
C GLY A 338 -4.05 -21.99 20.42
N HIS A 339 -3.92 -23.01 19.56
CA HIS A 339 -4.17 -22.94 18.13
C HIS A 339 -4.78 -24.24 17.58
N ILE A 340 -5.31 -24.17 16.35
CA ILE A 340 -5.83 -25.33 15.63
C ILE A 340 -4.65 -26.26 15.30
N PRO A 341 -4.71 -27.57 15.61
CA PRO A 341 -3.61 -28.50 15.34
C PRO A 341 -3.12 -28.44 13.88
N GLY A 342 -1.81 -28.33 13.70
CA GLY A 342 -1.17 -28.26 12.38
C GLY A 342 -1.22 -26.88 11.71
N ALA A 343 -1.82 -25.88 12.35
CA ALA A 343 -1.79 -24.51 11.83
C ALA A 343 -0.36 -23.93 11.82
N ILE A 344 -0.12 -22.95 10.95
CA ILE A 344 1.10 -22.14 10.88
C ILE A 344 0.75 -20.74 11.36
N ASN A 345 1.62 -20.11 12.16
CA ASN A 345 1.38 -18.75 12.62
C ASN A 345 2.07 -17.71 11.74
N ILE A 346 1.28 -16.82 11.13
CA ILE A 346 1.78 -15.65 10.42
C ILE A 346 1.02 -14.43 10.96
N PRO A 347 1.60 -13.65 11.88
CA PRO A 347 0.89 -12.53 12.48
C PRO A 347 0.52 -11.45 11.45
N TRP A 348 -0.77 -11.06 11.43
CA TRP A 348 -1.35 -10.11 10.48
C TRP A 348 -0.64 -8.75 10.41
N LYS A 349 -0.02 -8.32 11.51
CA LYS A 349 0.71 -7.05 11.61
C LYS A 349 1.88 -6.97 10.63
N ARG A 350 2.39 -8.11 10.13
CA ARG A 350 3.49 -8.17 9.15
C ARG A 350 3.13 -7.58 7.78
N VAL A 351 1.83 -7.45 7.46
CA VAL A 351 1.33 -6.90 6.19
C VAL A 351 1.53 -5.38 6.09
N SER A 352 1.76 -4.70 7.22
CA SER A 352 1.98 -3.25 7.30
C SER A 352 3.29 -2.92 8.02
N ASP A 353 3.76 -1.68 7.90
CA ASP A 353 4.87 -1.17 8.70
C ASP A 353 4.39 -0.69 10.09
N SER A 354 5.33 -0.20 10.91
CA SER A 354 5.03 0.27 12.27
C SER A 354 4.19 1.55 12.32
N GLN A 355 4.01 2.23 11.19
CA GLN A 355 3.19 3.44 11.05
C GLN A 355 1.81 3.13 10.43
N GLY A 356 1.54 1.87 10.07
CA GLY A 356 0.27 1.45 9.49
C GLY A 356 0.19 1.56 7.97
N PHE A 357 1.28 1.89 7.29
CA PHE A 357 1.31 1.83 5.83
C PHE A 357 1.49 0.39 5.36
N ALA A 358 0.86 0.04 4.25
CA ALA A 358 1.03 -1.27 3.62
C ALA A 358 2.50 -1.51 3.27
N GLN A 359 2.99 -2.71 3.56
CA GLN A 359 4.33 -3.09 3.11
C GLN A 359 4.38 -3.14 1.57
N PRO A 360 5.52 -2.80 0.95
CA PRO A 360 5.72 -2.93 -0.50
C PRO A 360 5.44 -4.35 -1.00
N LEU A 361 5.05 -4.47 -2.27
CA LEU A 361 4.69 -5.75 -2.89
C LEU A 361 5.78 -6.81 -2.72
N GLU A 362 7.06 -6.44 -2.78
CA GLU A 362 8.19 -7.36 -2.62
C GLU A 362 8.24 -7.95 -1.21
N ILE A 363 7.87 -7.17 -0.19
CA ILE A 363 7.81 -7.65 1.19
C ILE A 363 6.59 -8.55 1.39
N GLN A 364 5.46 -8.24 0.75
CA GLN A 364 4.30 -9.15 0.72
C GLN A 364 4.70 -10.48 0.05
N GLN A 365 5.39 -10.45 -1.09
CA GLN A 365 5.87 -11.66 -1.77
C GLN A 365 6.82 -12.48 -0.88
N GLN A 366 7.73 -11.82 -0.16
CA GLN A 366 8.64 -12.47 0.77
C GLN A 366 7.91 -13.09 1.96
N LEU A 367 6.83 -12.45 2.45
CA LEU A 367 6.02 -12.95 3.57
C LEU A 367 5.41 -14.32 3.27
N TRP A 368 5.04 -14.58 2.02
CA TRP A 368 4.35 -15.80 1.57
C TRP A 368 5.21 -16.71 0.69
N ALA A 369 6.51 -16.43 0.55
CA ALA A 369 7.39 -17.10 -0.41
C ALA A 369 7.55 -18.61 -0.21
N GLU A 370 7.27 -19.11 1.00
CA GLU A 370 7.33 -20.54 1.33
C GLU A 370 6.11 -21.34 0.83
N PHE A 371 5.05 -20.65 0.39
CA PHE A 371 3.83 -21.28 -0.08
C PHE A 371 3.76 -21.30 -1.61
N ALA A 372 3.36 -22.44 -2.17
CA ALA A 372 3.19 -22.56 -3.62
C ALA A 372 2.00 -21.71 -4.11
N PRO A 373 2.04 -21.09 -5.30
CA PRO A 373 0.96 -20.21 -5.78
C PRO A 373 -0.44 -20.86 -5.88
N GLU A 374 -0.51 -22.18 -6.12
CA GLU A 374 -1.77 -22.92 -6.25
C GLU A 374 -2.25 -23.55 -4.93
N GLN A 375 -1.44 -23.42 -3.87
CA GLN A 375 -1.67 -23.99 -2.55
C GLN A 375 -2.99 -23.49 -1.98
N GLU A 376 -3.90 -24.38 -1.57
CA GLU A 376 -5.09 -23.93 -0.82
C GLU A 376 -4.65 -23.45 0.57
N ILE A 377 -5.00 -22.22 0.90
CA ILE A 377 -4.70 -21.58 2.19
C ILE A 377 -6.02 -21.23 2.89
N VAL A 378 -6.23 -21.80 4.08
CA VAL A 378 -7.31 -21.42 4.98
C VAL A 378 -6.78 -20.44 6.01
N LEU A 379 -7.35 -19.25 6.01
CA LEU A 379 -7.02 -18.19 6.94
C LEU A 379 -7.98 -18.21 8.11
N TYR A 380 -7.44 -18.06 9.31
CA TYR A 380 -8.22 -17.81 10.51
C TYR A 380 -7.45 -16.90 11.48
N CYS A 381 -8.14 -16.38 12.47
CA CYS A 381 -7.50 -15.66 13.58
C CYS A 381 -8.32 -15.95 14.84
N GLY A 382 -8.45 -14.99 15.76
CA GLY A 382 -9.34 -15.17 16.88
C GLY A 382 -10.82 -15.32 16.47
N SER A 383 -11.29 -14.56 15.46
CA SER A 383 -12.72 -14.51 15.11
C SER A 383 -12.99 -14.03 13.68
N GLY A 384 -12.11 -14.37 12.73
CA GLY A 384 -12.30 -14.05 11.30
C GLY A 384 -12.21 -12.57 10.93
N VAL A 385 -11.61 -11.73 11.76
CA VAL A 385 -11.44 -10.28 11.52
C VAL A 385 -10.06 -10.02 10.92
N THR A 386 -8.99 -10.09 11.73
CA THR A 386 -7.62 -9.80 11.28
C THR A 386 -7.07 -10.79 10.25
N ALA A 387 -7.65 -11.98 10.12
CA ALA A 387 -7.36 -12.92 9.03
C ALA A 387 -7.65 -12.32 7.64
N CYS A 388 -8.55 -11.32 7.57
CA CYS A 388 -8.82 -10.61 6.33
C CYS A 388 -7.65 -9.71 5.88
N VAL A 389 -6.75 -9.32 6.80
CA VAL A 389 -5.53 -8.57 6.46
C VAL A 389 -4.53 -9.49 5.74
N ASP A 390 -4.38 -10.73 6.21
CA ASP A 390 -3.57 -11.74 5.53
C ASP A 390 -4.19 -12.13 4.18
N TRP A 391 -5.53 -12.23 4.11
CA TRP A 391 -6.24 -12.43 2.85
C TRP A 391 -5.88 -11.34 1.85
N LEU A 392 -5.99 -10.07 2.26
CA LEU A 392 -5.62 -8.93 1.42
C LEU A 392 -4.17 -9.06 0.92
N SER A 393 -3.24 -9.44 1.80
CA SER A 393 -1.82 -9.66 1.46
C SER A 393 -1.61 -10.76 0.42
N LEU A 394 -2.30 -11.89 0.55
CA LEU A 394 -2.25 -12.97 -0.42
C LEU A 394 -2.91 -12.60 -1.76
N ASP A 395 -4.03 -11.89 -1.72
CA ASP A 395 -4.73 -11.39 -2.91
C ASP A 395 -3.85 -10.40 -3.72
N LEU A 396 -3.12 -9.53 -3.00
CA LEU A 396 -2.15 -8.56 -3.56
C LEU A 396 -1.07 -9.22 -4.40
N ILE A 397 -0.56 -10.37 -3.95
CA ILE A 397 0.49 -11.11 -4.67
C ILE A 397 -0.09 -12.09 -5.70
N GLY A 398 -1.41 -12.09 -5.88
CA GLY A 398 -2.11 -12.90 -6.88
C GLY A 398 -2.45 -14.32 -6.43
N HIS A 399 -2.35 -14.65 -5.14
CA HIS A 399 -2.75 -15.95 -4.62
C HIS A 399 -4.27 -16.03 -4.52
N ARG A 400 -4.91 -16.92 -5.30
CA ARG A 400 -6.38 -16.95 -5.42
C ARG A 400 -7.06 -18.11 -4.71
N ASN A 401 -6.33 -19.18 -4.38
CA ASN A 401 -6.89 -20.36 -3.73
C ASN A 401 -6.99 -20.17 -2.21
N LEU A 402 -7.86 -19.24 -1.79
CA LEU A 402 -8.02 -18.81 -0.39
C LEU A 402 -9.38 -19.24 0.17
N LYS A 403 -9.37 -19.63 1.44
CA LYS A 403 -10.57 -19.83 2.27
C LYS A 403 -10.47 -19.04 3.56
N LEU A 404 -11.60 -18.63 4.11
CA LEU A 404 -11.71 -18.00 5.42
C LEU A 404 -12.50 -18.94 6.31
N TYR A 405 -11.95 -19.23 7.49
CA TYR A 405 -12.71 -19.80 8.59
C TYR A 405 -13.17 -18.64 9.52
N PRO A 406 -14.40 -18.12 9.33
CA PRO A 406 -14.82 -16.88 9.99
C PRO A 406 -14.97 -17.04 11.50
N GLY A 407 -15.31 -18.24 11.98
CA GLY A 407 -15.44 -18.51 13.41
C GLY A 407 -14.11 -18.41 14.16
N GLY A 408 -13.00 -18.71 13.48
CA GLY A 408 -11.65 -18.62 14.03
C GLY A 408 -11.44 -19.48 15.27
N TRP A 409 -10.48 -19.06 16.10
CA TRP A 409 -10.17 -19.72 17.36
C TRP A 409 -11.33 -19.67 18.36
N SER A 410 -12.08 -18.57 18.38
CA SER A 410 -13.26 -18.40 19.24
C SER A 410 -14.30 -19.49 19.00
N ASP A 411 -14.60 -19.78 17.73
CA ASP A 411 -15.45 -20.91 17.37
C ASP A 411 -14.79 -22.25 17.72
N TRP A 412 -13.53 -22.43 17.32
CA TRP A 412 -12.82 -23.69 17.54
C TRP A 412 -12.79 -24.11 19.01
N CYS A 413 -12.40 -23.19 19.90
CA CYS A 413 -12.23 -23.48 21.32
C CYS A 413 -13.56 -23.59 22.07
N SER A 414 -14.67 -23.03 21.54
CA SER A 414 -15.99 -23.17 22.14
C SER A 414 -16.48 -24.62 22.24
N TYR A 415 -15.93 -25.52 21.41
CA TYR A 415 -16.19 -26.97 21.45
C TYR A 415 -15.23 -27.76 22.34
N LEU A 416 -14.22 -27.10 22.90
CA LEU A 416 -13.22 -27.71 23.79
C LEU A 416 -13.51 -27.40 25.26
N VAL A 417 -14.39 -26.44 25.51
CA VAL A 417 -14.91 -26.14 26.85
C VAL A 417 -16.06 -27.12 27.15
N PRO A 418 -16.11 -27.73 28.34
CA PRO A 418 -17.14 -28.69 28.73
C PRO A 418 -18.58 -28.17 28.71
#